data_AF-A0A495VXL4-F1
#
_entry.id   AF-A0A495VXL4-F1
#
_cell.length_a   1.000
_cell.length_b   1.000
_cell.length_c   1.000
_cell.angle_alpha   90.00
_cell.angle_beta   90.00
_cell.angle_gamma   90.00
#
_symmetry.space_group_name_H-M   'P 1'
#
loop_
_entity.id
_entity.type
_entity.pdbx_description
1 polymer ?
#
loop_
_entity_poly.entity_id
_entity_poly.type
_entity_poly.pdbx_seq_one_letter_code
_entity_poly.pdbx_strand_id
1 'polypeptide(L)'
;MISRVTAGPARGRSGRYDSARRNRRGWRCAVHWSAGAVARMLGVSPVTLRTWDRRYGLGPSSREEGRHRRYSEADVARLRRMLELTGQGVTPASAAAAVLGGAPPERARAGGGPRALAVEPEEARGFARAASRLDQPLMSALVTRLVERDGVVRAWQDVLMPFLIALGERIAAQGSGVEVEHLATAAITGALRSGSPPVSGRLPALLACAPEEQHSLPLDVLGAALAERGCASRGLGARVPAGALLDAVTLLAPAVVVLWAHDPAYASLAPVADLLERGQPVLLGGPGWEPVPPGARWVASLPDAVEAVVKLNRF
;
A
#
# COMPACT_ATOMS: atom_id res chain seq x y z
N MET A 1 -38.76 21.37 50.07
CA MET A 1 -38.09 22.63 50.45
C MET A 1 -37.73 23.35 49.14
N ILE A 2 -38.66 24.12 48.57
CA ILE A 2 -38.76 25.61 48.60
C ILE A 2 -37.62 26.22 47.75
N SER A 3 -37.80 26.99 46.66
CA SER A 3 -38.83 27.97 46.25
C SER A 3 -38.76 28.23 44.72
N ARG A 4 -39.90 28.32 44.00
CA ARG A 4 -40.58 29.53 43.42
C ARG A 4 -39.75 30.35 42.41
N VAL A 5 -40.07 30.40 41.11
CA VAL A 5 -41.21 31.04 40.37
C VAL A 5 -41.23 32.56 40.47
N THR A 6 -41.15 33.25 39.32
CA THR A 6 -42.03 34.38 38.92
C THR A 6 -41.95 34.68 37.43
N ALA A 7 -43.11 34.94 36.82
CA ALA A 7 -43.35 35.38 35.45
C ALA A 7 -43.75 36.87 35.43
N GLY A 8 -43.70 37.51 34.25
CA GLY A 8 -44.52 38.71 33.95
C GLY A 8 -43.80 39.90 33.28
N PRO A 9 -44.54 40.80 32.58
CA PRO A 9 -44.20 41.22 31.21
C PRO A 9 -44.13 42.76 30.96
N ALA A 10 -43.99 43.15 29.68
CA ALA A 10 -44.58 44.31 28.98
C ALA A 10 -43.67 45.44 28.43
N ARG A 11 -43.68 45.52 27.09
CA ARG A 11 -43.90 46.68 26.18
C ARG A 11 -43.35 48.08 26.52
N GLY A 12 -42.63 48.65 25.54
CA GLY A 12 -43.08 49.89 24.86
C GLY A 12 -42.04 50.99 24.61
N ARG A 13 -41.74 51.22 23.31
CA ARG A 13 -41.56 52.52 22.57
C ARG A 13 -40.64 53.59 23.18
N SER A 14 -39.80 54.34 22.48
CA SER A 14 -39.69 54.75 21.07
C SER A 14 -38.43 55.61 20.94
N GLY A 15 -37.76 55.62 19.79
CA GLY A 15 -36.70 56.59 19.53
C GLY A 15 -36.10 56.41 18.15
N ARG A 16 -36.74 57.06 17.17
CA ARG A 16 -36.29 57.40 15.81
C ARG A 16 -34.80 57.13 15.53
N TYR A 17 -34.51 56.49 14.41
CA TYR A 17 -33.58 57.10 13.46
C TYR A 17 -34.00 56.81 12.03
N ASP A 18 -33.84 57.88 11.29
CA ASP A 18 -34.31 58.16 9.95
C ASP A 18 -33.62 57.28 8.92
N SER A 19 -34.40 56.86 7.93
CA SER A 19 -33.93 56.24 6.72
C SER A 19 -33.13 57.25 5.91
N ALA A 20 -31.86 56.97 5.57
CA ALA A 20 -31.37 57.10 4.20
C ALA A 20 -29.91 56.63 4.02
N ARG A 21 -29.68 56.06 2.83
CA ARG A 21 -28.43 55.97 2.05
C ARG A 21 -27.50 54.76 2.27
N ARG A 22 -27.73 53.78 1.39
CA ARG A 22 -26.73 53.04 0.57
C ARG A 22 -25.30 52.93 1.14
N ASN A 23 -24.88 51.69 1.41
CA ASN A 23 -23.80 51.10 0.60
C ASN A 23 -23.89 49.57 0.56
N ARG A 24 -24.19 49.03 -0.63
CA ARG A 24 -24.12 47.61 -0.95
C ARG A 24 -22.65 47.26 -1.24
N ARG A 25 -21.89 46.76 -0.27
CA ARG A 25 -20.68 45.96 -0.51
C ARG A 25 -20.53 44.91 0.60
N GLY A 26 -21.01 43.70 0.31
CA GLY A 26 -20.95 42.56 1.23
C GLY A 26 -19.53 42.02 1.36
N TRP A 27 -18.95 42.12 2.54
CA TRP A 27 -17.78 41.36 2.93
C TRP A 27 -18.27 40.00 3.44
N ARG A 28 -18.09 38.94 2.66
CA ARG A 28 -18.29 37.56 3.13
C ARG A 28 -17.04 37.17 3.91
N CYS A 29 -17.11 37.11 5.24
CA CYS A 29 -16.10 36.39 6.02
C CYS A 29 -16.14 34.92 5.63
N ALA A 30 -15.07 34.40 5.03
CA ALA A 30 -14.96 32.98 4.74
C ALA A 30 -14.91 32.19 6.05
N VAL A 31 -15.83 31.25 6.24
CA VAL A 31 -15.86 30.38 7.43
C VAL A 31 -14.82 29.29 7.24
N HIS A 32 -13.94 29.12 8.23
CA HIS A 32 -12.89 28.11 8.23
C HIS A 32 -13.02 27.19 9.45
N TRP A 33 -12.94 25.87 9.25
CA TRP A 33 -13.06 24.84 10.28
C TRP A 33 -11.72 24.19 10.62
N SER A 34 -11.54 23.78 11.88
CA SER A 34 -10.39 22.94 12.27
C SER A 34 -10.56 21.50 11.77
N ALA A 35 -9.46 20.77 11.61
CA ALA A 35 -9.48 19.35 11.23
C ALA A 35 -10.40 18.49 12.11
N GLY A 36 -10.41 18.74 13.43
CA GLY A 36 -11.28 18.03 14.37
C GLY A 36 -12.76 18.39 14.24
N ALA A 37 -13.09 19.62 13.82
CA ALA A 37 -14.47 20.02 13.52
C ALA A 37 -14.96 19.38 12.22
N VAL A 38 -14.13 19.35 11.18
CA VAL A 38 -14.45 18.67 9.90
C VAL A 38 -14.60 17.17 10.10
N ALA A 39 -13.72 16.52 10.86
CA ALA A 39 -13.81 15.09 11.17
C ALA A 39 -15.17 14.73 11.79
N ARG A 40 -15.61 15.49 12.81
CA ARG A 40 -16.93 15.29 13.44
C ARG A 40 -18.09 15.56 12.49
N MET A 41 -17.99 16.60 11.67
CA MET A 41 -19.04 16.96 10.70
C MET A 41 -19.22 15.91 9.60
N LEU A 42 -18.17 15.17 9.27
CA LEU A 42 -18.17 14.15 8.21
C LEU A 42 -18.28 12.72 8.74
N GLY A 43 -18.29 12.53 10.07
CA GLY A 43 -18.35 11.19 10.67
C GLY A 43 -17.10 10.33 10.44
N VAL A 44 -15.94 10.96 10.20
CA VAL A 44 -14.66 10.27 9.95
C VAL A 44 -13.63 10.59 11.04
N SER A 45 -12.59 9.77 11.16
CA SER A 45 -11.52 10.04 12.11
C SER A 45 -10.58 11.18 11.63
N PRO A 46 -9.98 11.98 12.53
CA PRO A 46 -8.93 12.94 12.16
C PRO A 46 -7.70 12.28 11.51
N VAL A 47 -7.44 11.00 11.80
CA VAL A 47 -6.39 10.22 11.15
C VAL A 47 -6.72 10.00 9.67
N THR A 48 -7.97 9.66 9.34
CA THR A 48 -8.45 9.48 7.96
C THR A 48 -8.26 10.75 7.13
N LEU A 49 -8.60 11.92 7.67
CA LEU A 49 -8.38 13.21 6.99
C LEU A 49 -6.89 13.48 6.72
N ARG A 50 -6.00 13.13 7.67
CA ARG A 50 -4.55 13.27 7.46
C ARG A 50 -4.04 12.32 6.38
N THR A 51 -4.55 11.09 6.35
CA THR A 51 -4.21 10.12 5.31
C THR A 51 -4.67 10.61 3.94
N TRP A 52 -5.87 11.20 3.82
CA TRP A 52 -6.37 11.73 2.55
C TRP A 52 -5.62 12.97 2.07
N ASP A 53 -5.24 13.89 2.96
CA ASP A 53 -4.36 15.01 2.65
C ASP A 53 -2.99 14.51 2.15
N ARG A 54 -2.38 13.55 2.84
CA ARG A 54 -1.05 13.02 2.48
C ARG A 54 -1.06 12.19 1.20
N ARG A 55 -2.06 11.33 1.02
CA ARG A 55 -2.11 10.33 -0.07
C ARG A 55 -2.78 10.84 -1.33
N TYR A 56 -3.77 11.72 -1.20
CA TYR A 56 -4.60 12.17 -2.31
C TYR A 56 -4.61 13.68 -2.49
N GLY A 57 -3.85 14.43 -1.68
CA GLY A 57 -3.83 15.90 -1.76
C GLY A 57 -5.13 16.57 -1.32
N LEU A 58 -6.05 15.85 -0.65
CA LEU A 58 -7.33 16.37 -0.14
C LEU A 58 -7.19 17.12 1.18
N GLY A 59 -6.19 18.00 1.23
CA GLY A 59 -5.93 18.88 2.36
C GLY A 59 -6.69 20.20 2.30
N PRO A 60 -6.55 21.04 3.34
CA PRO A 60 -7.05 22.41 3.32
C PRO A 60 -6.40 23.22 2.19
N SER A 61 -7.20 23.98 1.45
CA SER A 61 -6.74 24.83 0.33
C SER A 61 -5.81 25.95 0.77
N SER A 62 -5.98 26.47 1.98
CA SER A 62 -5.15 27.52 2.57
C SER A 62 -4.20 26.91 3.60
N ARG A 63 -2.91 26.88 3.29
CA ARG A 63 -1.83 26.61 4.26
C ARG A 63 -1.23 27.95 4.67
N GLU A 64 -1.73 28.56 5.75
CA GLU A 64 -1.03 29.68 6.38
C GLU A 64 0.17 29.10 7.16
N GLU A 65 1.39 29.47 6.75
CA GLU A 65 2.63 29.02 7.39
C GLU A 65 2.60 29.31 8.90
N GLY A 66 2.72 28.26 9.71
CA GLY A 66 2.79 28.35 11.17
C GLY A 66 1.48 28.25 11.96
N ARG A 67 0.30 28.04 11.33
CA ARG A 67 -0.97 27.84 12.07
C ARG A 67 -1.68 26.52 11.75
N HIS A 68 -2.53 26.09 12.69
CA HIS A 68 -3.30 24.84 12.61
C HIS A 68 -4.12 24.73 11.30
N ARG A 69 -4.20 23.50 10.74
CA ARG A 69 -4.93 23.17 9.50
C ARG A 69 -6.37 23.68 9.53
N ARG A 70 -6.71 24.63 8.63
CA ARG A 70 -8.04 25.25 8.50
C ARG A 70 -8.66 24.91 7.15
N TYR A 71 -9.76 24.16 7.18
CA TYR A 71 -10.54 23.77 6.00
C TYR A 71 -11.57 24.85 5.66
N SER A 72 -11.63 25.24 4.40
CA SER A 72 -12.68 26.10 3.84
C SER A 72 -13.96 25.32 3.53
N GLU A 73 -15.01 26.03 3.16
CA GLU A 73 -16.28 25.42 2.74
C GLU A 73 -16.11 24.56 1.48
N ALA A 74 -15.28 25.01 0.55
CA ALA A 74 -14.92 24.25 -0.65
C ALA A 74 -14.17 22.95 -0.30
N ASP A 75 -13.28 22.98 0.70
CA ASP A 75 -12.57 21.77 1.15
C ASP A 75 -13.54 20.75 1.74
N VAL A 76 -14.46 21.21 2.58
CA VAL A 76 -15.51 20.36 3.17
C VAL A 76 -16.41 19.77 2.09
N ALA A 77 -16.78 20.55 1.07
CA ALA A 77 -17.59 20.07 -0.05
C ALA A 77 -16.89 18.95 -0.84
N ARG A 78 -15.58 19.09 -1.11
CA ARG A 78 -14.78 18.03 -1.75
C ARG A 78 -14.72 16.76 -0.91
N LEU A 79 -14.52 16.89 0.41
CA LEU A 79 -14.48 15.75 1.32
C LEU A 79 -15.84 15.03 1.43
N ARG A 80 -16.96 15.78 1.44
CA ARG A 80 -18.32 15.19 1.39
C ARG A 80 -18.56 14.43 0.10
N ARG A 81 -18.16 15.00 -1.03
CA ARG A 81 -18.33 14.37 -2.33
C ARG A 81 -17.46 13.12 -2.48
N MET A 82 -16.25 13.12 -1.92
CA MET A 82 -15.42 11.92 -1.84
C MET A 82 -16.12 10.82 -1.03
N LEU A 83 -16.68 11.16 0.13
CA LEU A 83 -17.43 10.20 0.97
C LEU A 83 -18.64 9.62 0.24
N GLU A 84 -19.41 10.46 -0.46
CA GLU A 84 -20.55 10.03 -1.26
C GLU A 84 -20.14 9.04 -2.36
N LEU A 85 -19.07 9.35 -3.09
CA LEU A 85 -18.52 8.47 -4.14
C LEU A 85 -18.04 7.15 -3.54
N THR A 86 -17.35 7.18 -2.39
CA THR A 86 -16.93 5.94 -1.72
C THR A 86 -18.10 5.10 -1.21
N GLY A 87 -19.19 5.74 -0.75
CA GLY A 87 -20.42 5.05 -0.38
C GLY A 87 -21.15 4.42 -1.57
N GLN A 88 -20.93 4.93 -2.78
CA GLN A 88 -21.42 4.38 -4.05
C GLN A 88 -20.50 3.29 -4.61
N GLY A 89 -19.46 2.87 -3.88
CA GLY A 89 -18.53 1.83 -4.30
C GLY A 89 -17.36 2.32 -5.18
N VAL A 90 -17.20 3.64 -5.36
CA VAL A 90 -16.02 4.20 -6.05
C VAL A 90 -14.82 4.14 -5.12
N THR A 91 -13.64 3.75 -5.63
CA THR A 91 -12.44 3.67 -4.79
C THR A 91 -12.06 5.04 -4.23
N PRO A 92 -11.45 5.12 -3.03
CA PRO A 92 -11.01 6.40 -2.46
C PRO A 92 -10.09 7.21 -3.38
N ALA A 93 -9.24 6.55 -4.17
CA ALA A 93 -8.35 7.23 -5.12
C ALA A 93 -9.11 7.86 -6.30
N SER A 94 -10.01 7.11 -6.94
CA SER A 94 -10.83 7.63 -8.05
C SER A 94 -11.83 8.69 -7.56
N ALA A 95 -12.39 8.51 -6.36
CA ALA A 95 -13.24 9.49 -5.71
C ALA A 95 -12.47 10.80 -5.47
N ALA A 96 -11.23 10.72 -4.98
CA ALA A 96 -10.38 11.88 -4.74
C ALA A 96 -9.98 12.61 -6.03
N ALA A 97 -9.64 11.89 -7.09
CA ALA A 97 -9.34 12.48 -8.40
C ALA A 97 -10.55 13.25 -8.96
N ALA A 98 -11.76 12.68 -8.85
CA ALA A 98 -12.99 13.31 -9.32
C ALA A 98 -13.32 14.61 -8.55
N VAL A 99 -13.03 14.70 -7.25
CA VAL A 99 -13.28 15.93 -6.47
C VAL A 99 -12.20 16.99 -6.59
N LEU A 100 -11.00 16.64 -7.05
CA LEU A 100 -9.90 17.59 -7.30
C LEU A 100 -9.91 18.19 -8.71
N GLY A 101 -10.95 17.90 -9.51
CA GLY A 101 -11.10 18.46 -10.86
C GLY A 101 -10.53 17.59 -11.97
N GLY A 102 -10.11 16.36 -11.68
CA GLY A 102 -9.98 15.34 -12.71
C GLY A 102 -11.36 15.02 -13.29
N ALA A 103 -11.44 14.84 -14.61
CA ALA A 103 -12.70 14.43 -15.24
C ALA A 103 -13.26 13.20 -14.50
N PRO A 104 -14.54 13.20 -14.07
CA PRO A 104 -15.11 12.02 -13.46
C PRO A 104 -14.98 10.89 -14.50
N PRO A 105 -14.37 9.74 -14.16
CA PRO A 105 -14.43 8.62 -15.07
C PRO A 105 -15.92 8.33 -15.27
N GLU A 106 -16.34 8.43 -16.52
CA GLU A 106 -17.63 7.94 -17.00
C GLU A 106 -17.91 6.63 -16.28
N ARG A 107 -19.09 6.47 -15.68
CA ARG A 107 -19.50 5.25 -14.97
C ARG A 107 -18.95 4.05 -15.71
N ALA A 108 -17.81 3.54 -15.25
CA ALA A 108 -17.13 2.47 -15.94
C ALA A 108 -18.04 1.28 -15.69
N ARG A 109 -18.86 0.96 -16.69
CA ARG A 109 -19.61 -0.29 -16.73
C ARG A 109 -18.62 -1.35 -16.27
N ALA A 110 -18.98 -2.06 -15.20
CA ALA A 110 -18.20 -3.14 -14.61
C ALA A 110 -18.05 -4.31 -15.61
N GLY A 111 -17.36 -4.07 -16.72
CA GLY A 111 -17.29 -4.94 -17.89
C GLY A 111 -15.96 -4.86 -18.65
N GLY A 112 -15.03 -4.01 -18.21
CA GLY A 112 -13.65 -3.99 -18.68
C GLY A 112 -12.72 -4.74 -17.72
N GLY A 113 -13.00 -6.02 -17.44
CA GLY A 113 -12.02 -6.85 -16.74
C GLY A 113 -10.67 -6.90 -17.50
N PRO A 114 -9.52 -7.26 -16.88
CA PRO A 114 -8.15 -7.38 -17.43
C PRO A 114 -7.89 -8.07 -18.80
N ARG A 115 -8.90 -8.23 -19.66
CA ARG A 115 -8.77 -8.43 -21.11
C ARG A 115 -7.90 -7.36 -21.81
N ALA A 116 -7.64 -6.22 -21.16
CA ALA A 116 -6.84 -5.11 -21.67
C ALA A 116 -5.37 -5.08 -21.16
N LEU A 117 -4.94 -6.02 -20.31
CA LEU A 117 -3.50 -6.15 -20.03
C LEU A 117 -2.87 -6.82 -21.26
N ALA A 118 -2.10 -6.05 -22.03
CA ALA A 118 -1.31 -6.57 -23.14
C ALA A 118 -0.12 -7.36 -22.58
N VAL A 119 -0.36 -8.60 -22.17
CA VAL A 119 0.68 -9.50 -21.66
C VAL A 119 0.92 -10.59 -22.71
N GLU A 120 2.15 -10.72 -23.18
CA GLU A 120 2.61 -11.80 -24.06
C GLU A 120 3.57 -12.63 -23.21
N PRO A 121 3.17 -13.80 -22.67
CA PRO A 121 2.68 -14.97 -23.43
C PRO A 121 1.20 -15.37 -23.17
N GLU A 122 0.71 -16.43 -23.83
CA GLU A 122 -0.68 -16.94 -23.70
C GLU A 122 -1.07 -17.23 -22.25
N GLU A 123 -0.13 -17.75 -21.47
CA GLU A 123 -0.31 -18.08 -20.06
C GLU A 123 -0.53 -16.82 -19.22
N ALA A 124 0.20 -15.74 -19.52
CA ALA A 124 -0.02 -14.45 -18.87
C ALA A 124 -1.37 -13.86 -19.23
N ARG A 125 -1.83 -14.04 -20.48
CA ARG A 125 -3.22 -13.70 -20.87
C ARG A 125 -4.24 -14.58 -20.14
N GLY A 126 -3.94 -15.86 -19.96
CA GLY A 126 -4.75 -16.78 -19.18
C GLY A 126 -4.92 -16.32 -17.74
N PHE A 127 -3.80 -15.97 -17.08
CA PHE A 127 -3.78 -15.44 -15.72
C PHE A 127 -4.51 -14.09 -15.63
N ALA A 128 -4.26 -13.17 -16.56
CA ALA A 128 -4.97 -11.89 -16.61
C ALA A 128 -6.48 -12.08 -16.81
N ARG A 129 -6.91 -13.02 -17.66
CA ARG A 129 -8.33 -13.35 -17.83
C ARG A 129 -8.94 -13.91 -16.55
N ALA A 130 -8.26 -14.78 -15.82
CA ALA A 130 -8.74 -15.28 -14.52
C ALA A 130 -8.83 -14.15 -13.49
N ALA A 131 -7.79 -13.33 -13.39
CA ALA A 131 -7.75 -12.12 -12.56
C ALA A 131 -8.90 -11.17 -12.89
N SER A 132 -9.31 -11.11 -14.16
CA SER A 132 -10.39 -10.23 -14.61
C SER A 132 -11.77 -10.61 -14.17
N ARG A 133 -11.91 -11.88 -13.80
CA ARG A 133 -13.14 -12.48 -13.29
C ARG A 133 -13.08 -12.66 -11.77
N LEU A 134 -12.00 -12.21 -11.13
CA LEU A 134 -11.70 -12.47 -9.72
C LEU A 134 -11.76 -13.97 -9.39
N ASP A 135 -11.34 -14.81 -10.34
CA ASP A 135 -11.36 -16.27 -10.21
C ASP A 135 -10.09 -16.75 -9.50
N GLN A 136 -10.03 -16.55 -8.19
CA GLN A 136 -8.88 -16.93 -7.36
C GLN A 136 -8.52 -18.43 -7.49
N PRO A 137 -9.48 -19.38 -7.48
CA PRO A 137 -9.15 -20.80 -7.66
C PRO A 137 -8.45 -21.07 -9.00
N LEU A 138 -8.93 -20.49 -10.09
CA LEU A 138 -8.28 -20.63 -11.41
C LEU A 138 -6.89 -19.97 -11.43
N MET A 139 -6.73 -18.81 -10.79
CA MET A 139 -5.42 -18.15 -10.68
C MET A 139 -4.41 -19.04 -9.95
N SER A 140 -4.79 -19.62 -8.80
CA SER A 140 -3.93 -20.55 -8.07
C SER A 140 -3.59 -21.79 -8.90
N ALA A 141 -4.57 -22.40 -9.58
CA ALA A 141 -4.32 -23.56 -10.45
C ALA A 141 -3.42 -23.23 -11.65
N LEU A 142 -3.48 -22.01 -12.18
CA LEU A 142 -2.57 -21.55 -13.24
C LEU A 142 -1.15 -21.36 -12.71
N VAL A 143 -0.97 -20.77 -11.53
CA VAL A 143 0.36 -20.61 -10.91
C VAL A 143 0.98 -21.98 -10.64
N THR A 144 0.23 -22.92 -10.06
CA THR A 144 0.73 -24.29 -9.83
C THR A 144 1.20 -24.95 -11.12
N ARG A 145 0.38 -24.91 -12.18
CA ARG A 145 0.77 -25.50 -13.49
C ARG A 145 1.99 -24.83 -14.12
N LEU A 146 2.12 -23.51 -13.99
CA LEU A 146 3.29 -22.78 -14.47
C LEU A 146 4.56 -23.22 -13.76
N VAL A 147 4.50 -23.31 -12.42
CA VAL A 147 5.63 -23.74 -11.60
C VAL A 147 6.00 -25.20 -11.89
N GLU A 148 5.03 -26.10 -11.98
CA GLU A 148 5.28 -27.52 -12.31
C GLU A 148 5.94 -27.70 -13.69
N ARG A 149 5.57 -26.86 -14.67
CA ARG A 149 6.08 -26.95 -16.03
C ARG A 149 7.45 -26.30 -16.20
N ASP A 150 7.61 -25.07 -15.71
CA ASP A 150 8.75 -24.20 -16.04
C ASP A 150 9.68 -23.91 -14.85
N GLY A 151 9.27 -24.29 -13.63
CA GLY A 151 9.92 -23.94 -12.37
C GLY A 151 9.55 -22.54 -11.88
N VAL A 152 9.76 -22.27 -10.57
CA VAL A 152 9.40 -20.99 -9.93
C VAL A 152 10.07 -19.80 -10.62
N VAL A 153 11.36 -19.91 -10.96
CA VAL A 153 12.13 -18.79 -11.51
C VAL A 153 11.55 -18.31 -12.84
N ARG A 154 11.30 -19.22 -13.79
CA ARG A 154 10.72 -18.86 -15.10
C ARG A 154 9.27 -18.44 -14.98
N ALA A 155 8.46 -19.17 -14.20
CA ALA A 155 7.07 -18.79 -13.95
C ALA A 155 6.97 -17.35 -13.41
N TRP A 156 7.87 -16.97 -12.50
CA TRP A 156 7.94 -15.61 -11.97
C TRP A 156 8.39 -14.58 -13.01
N GLN A 157 9.54 -14.81 -13.67
CA GLN A 157 10.15 -13.83 -14.57
C GLN A 157 9.34 -13.61 -15.86
N ASP A 158 8.82 -14.69 -16.44
CA ASP A 158 8.25 -14.64 -17.78
C ASP A 158 6.73 -14.38 -17.77
N VAL A 159 6.06 -14.63 -16.63
CA VAL A 159 4.59 -14.57 -16.54
C VAL A 159 4.11 -13.68 -15.39
N LEU A 160 4.45 -14.02 -14.13
CA LEU A 160 3.83 -13.38 -12.97
C LEU A 160 4.32 -11.96 -12.74
N MET A 161 5.62 -11.71 -12.83
CA MET A 161 6.20 -10.37 -12.66
C MET A 161 5.71 -9.41 -13.75
N PRO A 162 5.76 -9.74 -15.07
CA PRO A 162 5.20 -8.87 -16.11
C PRO A 162 3.72 -8.54 -15.88
N PHE A 163 2.92 -9.53 -15.47
CA PHE A 163 1.53 -9.30 -15.12
C PHE A 163 1.37 -8.31 -13.95
N LEU A 164 2.14 -8.47 -12.87
CA LEU A 164 2.08 -7.60 -11.70
C LEU A 164 2.52 -6.17 -12.01
N ILE A 165 3.55 -6.00 -12.85
CA ILE A 165 4.00 -4.68 -13.34
C ILE A 165 2.87 -4.02 -14.12
N ALA A 166 2.31 -4.71 -15.12
CA ALA A 166 1.23 -4.16 -15.95
C ALA A 166 -0.03 -3.86 -15.11
N LEU A 167 -0.32 -4.66 -14.09
CA LEU A 167 -1.39 -4.40 -13.14
C LEU A 167 -1.12 -3.14 -12.31
N GLY A 168 0.10 -2.97 -11.80
CA GLY A 168 0.53 -1.78 -11.05
C GLY A 168 0.46 -0.50 -11.88
N GLU A 169 0.96 -0.53 -13.12
CA GLU A 169 0.86 0.58 -14.07
C GLU A 169 -0.60 0.96 -14.34
N ARG A 170 -1.48 -0.03 -14.52
CA ARG A 170 -2.91 0.20 -14.70
C ARG A 170 -3.56 0.81 -13.46
N ILE A 171 -3.22 0.34 -12.26
CA ILE A 171 -3.72 0.92 -11.01
C ILE A 171 -3.25 2.37 -10.87
N ALA A 172 -2.00 2.66 -11.22
CA ALA A 172 -1.47 4.03 -11.21
C ALA A 172 -2.19 4.93 -12.23
N ALA A 173 -2.50 4.40 -13.42
CA ALA A 173 -3.17 5.16 -14.49
C ALA A 173 -4.67 5.35 -14.27
N GLN A 174 -5.38 4.35 -13.72
CA GLN A 174 -6.85 4.32 -13.66
C GLN A 174 -7.43 4.45 -12.25
N GLY A 175 -6.63 4.23 -11.20
CA GLY A 175 -7.08 4.24 -9.80
C GLY A 175 -7.99 3.05 -9.41
N SER A 176 -8.06 2.02 -10.26
CA SER A 176 -8.88 0.82 -10.09
C SER A 176 -8.06 -0.45 -10.30
N GLY A 177 -8.42 -1.57 -9.63
CA GLY A 177 -7.73 -2.85 -9.75
C GLY A 177 -6.99 -3.31 -8.50
N VAL A 178 -7.14 -2.61 -7.37
CA VAL A 178 -6.54 -2.99 -6.07
C VAL A 178 -7.08 -4.33 -5.59
N GLU A 179 -8.36 -4.60 -5.82
CA GLU A 179 -8.98 -5.90 -5.55
C GLU A 179 -8.33 -7.03 -6.37
N VAL A 180 -7.94 -6.74 -7.62
CA VAL A 180 -7.23 -7.69 -8.48
C VAL A 180 -5.80 -7.91 -8.00
N GLU A 181 -5.12 -6.86 -7.55
CA GLU A 181 -3.76 -6.93 -6.99
C GLU A 181 -3.71 -7.80 -5.73
N HIS A 182 -4.62 -7.55 -4.79
CA HIS A 182 -4.73 -8.35 -3.57
C HIS A 182 -5.04 -9.82 -3.88
N LEU A 183 -5.99 -10.06 -4.79
CA LEU A 183 -6.36 -11.44 -5.16
C LEU A 183 -5.23 -12.16 -5.90
N ALA A 184 -4.53 -11.47 -6.80
CA ALA A 184 -3.40 -12.02 -7.51
C ALA A 184 -2.26 -12.38 -6.57
N THR A 185 -1.90 -11.46 -5.67
CA THR A 185 -0.87 -11.69 -4.65
C THR A 185 -1.25 -12.89 -3.77
N ALA A 186 -2.49 -12.96 -3.29
CA ALA A 186 -2.96 -14.07 -2.48
C ALA A 186 -2.94 -15.41 -3.22
N ALA A 187 -3.36 -15.43 -4.50
CA ALA A 187 -3.36 -16.62 -5.33
C ALA A 187 -1.95 -17.15 -5.58
N ILE A 188 -1.00 -16.25 -5.89
CA ILE A 188 0.41 -16.58 -6.12
C ILE A 188 1.05 -17.10 -4.82
N THR A 189 0.97 -16.34 -3.72
CA THR A 189 1.54 -16.75 -2.44
C THR A 189 0.96 -18.08 -1.97
N GLY A 190 -0.35 -18.29 -2.10
CA GLY A 190 -1.00 -19.55 -1.73
C GLY A 190 -0.51 -20.74 -2.54
N ALA A 191 -0.41 -20.58 -3.86
CA ALA A 191 0.07 -21.64 -4.76
C ALA A 191 1.55 -21.99 -4.50
N LEU A 192 2.42 -20.98 -4.34
CA LEU A 192 3.84 -21.19 -4.04
C LEU A 192 4.05 -21.91 -2.71
N ARG A 193 3.35 -21.50 -1.65
CA ARG A 193 3.47 -22.12 -0.32
C ARG A 193 2.93 -23.56 -0.30
N SER A 194 1.87 -23.82 -1.06
CA SER A 194 1.26 -25.16 -1.12
C SER A 194 2.08 -26.13 -1.98
N GLY A 195 2.74 -25.64 -3.03
CA GLY A 195 3.54 -26.45 -3.95
C GLY A 195 5.02 -26.61 -3.53
N SER A 196 5.50 -25.84 -2.56
CA SER A 196 6.90 -25.92 -2.12
C SER A 196 7.17 -27.24 -1.36
N PRO A 197 8.16 -28.05 -1.78
CA PRO A 197 8.49 -29.27 -1.08
C PRO A 197 9.04 -28.96 0.33
N PRO A 198 8.77 -29.80 1.33
CA PRO A 198 9.38 -29.65 2.63
C PRO A 198 10.89 -29.89 2.51
N VAL A 199 11.69 -28.88 2.89
CA VAL A 199 13.14 -29.00 2.96
C VAL A 199 13.59 -29.02 4.41
N SER A 200 14.39 -30.03 4.77
CA SER A 200 14.98 -30.18 6.10
C SER A 200 16.50 -30.02 6.03
N GLY A 201 17.11 -29.54 7.11
CA GLY A 201 18.56 -29.37 7.20
C GLY A 201 18.96 -28.09 7.92
N ARG A 202 20.24 -27.73 7.79
CA ARG A 202 20.75 -26.41 8.21
C ARG A 202 19.93 -25.32 7.51
N LEU A 203 19.71 -24.18 8.18
CA LEU A 203 19.01 -23.04 7.60
C LEU A 203 20.01 -22.15 6.85
N PRO A 204 20.18 -22.27 5.51
CA PRO A 204 21.06 -21.38 4.80
C PRO A 204 20.52 -19.95 4.77
N ALA A 205 19.21 -19.74 4.65
CA ALA A 205 18.66 -18.39 4.46
C ALA A 205 17.51 -18.03 5.42
N LEU A 206 17.64 -16.86 6.05
CA LEU A 206 16.55 -16.14 6.71
C LEU A 206 16.11 -14.99 5.80
N LEU A 207 14.82 -14.94 5.45
CA LEU A 207 14.25 -13.96 4.52
C LEU A 207 13.35 -12.99 5.30
N ALA A 208 13.59 -11.68 5.17
CA ALA A 208 12.79 -10.66 5.86
C ALA A 208 12.60 -9.39 5.03
N CYS A 209 11.39 -8.83 5.05
CA CYS A 209 11.19 -7.46 4.58
C CYS A 209 11.75 -6.47 5.61
N ALA A 210 12.26 -5.33 5.13
CA ALA A 210 12.65 -4.22 5.99
C ALA A 210 11.48 -3.73 6.87
N PRO A 211 11.73 -2.95 7.94
CA PRO A 211 10.66 -2.37 8.73
C PRO A 211 9.72 -1.53 7.86
N GLU A 212 8.42 -1.63 8.14
CA GLU A 212 7.34 -0.99 7.38
C GLU A 212 7.13 -1.46 5.92
N GLU A 213 8.01 -2.29 5.36
CA GLU A 213 7.84 -2.84 4.02
C GLU A 213 6.73 -3.90 3.98
N GLN A 214 5.78 -3.74 3.06
CA GLN A 214 4.62 -4.63 2.90
C GLN A 214 4.73 -5.59 1.70
N HIS A 215 5.63 -5.31 0.75
CA HIS A 215 5.80 -6.11 -0.47
C HIS A 215 6.61 -7.38 -0.18
N SER A 216 5.99 -8.38 0.45
CA SER A 216 6.65 -9.64 0.82
C SER A 216 6.67 -10.70 -0.28
N LEU A 217 5.87 -10.51 -1.34
CA LEU A 217 5.74 -11.49 -2.42
C LEU A 217 7.09 -11.89 -3.06
N PRO A 218 8.05 -10.97 -3.33
CA PRO A 218 9.37 -11.35 -3.85
C PRO A 218 10.13 -12.33 -2.95
N LEU A 219 9.94 -12.25 -1.63
CA LEU A 219 10.56 -13.19 -0.69
C LEU A 219 9.83 -14.54 -0.63
N ASP A 220 8.50 -14.56 -0.78
CA ASP A 220 7.75 -15.82 -0.92
C ASP A 220 8.21 -16.57 -2.19
N VAL A 221 8.42 -15.85 -3.29
CA VAL A 221 8.95 -16.40 -4.56
C VAL A 221 10.38 -16.91 -4.38
N LEU A 222 11.26 -16.15 -3.73
CA LEU A 222 12.61 -16.61 -3.42
C LEU A 222 12.59 -17.87 -2.55
N GLY A 223 11.76 -17.91 -1.52
CA GLY A 223 11.60 -19.08 -0.66
C GLY A 223 11.19 -20.34 -1.45
N ALA A 224 10.22 -20.21 -2.35
CA ALA A 224 9.78 -21.31 -3.22
C ALA A 224 10.89 -21.75 -4.20
N ALA A 225 11.60 -20.81 -4.82
CA ALA A 225 12.72 -21.11 -5.72
C ALA A 225 13.89 -21.81 -5.00
N LEU A 226 14.15 -21.44 -3.74
CA LEU A 226 15.13 -22.15 -2.91
C LEU A 226 14.66 -23.56 -2.56
N ALA A 227 13.37 -23.74 -2.27
CA ALA A 227 12.80 -25.05 -1.97
C ALA A 227 12.90 -26.01 -3.16
N GLU A 228 12.65 -25.56 -4.40
CA GLU A 228 12.88 -26.33 -5.63
C GLU A 228 14.34 -26.82 -5.77
N ARG A 229 15.29 -26.08 -5.20
CA ARG A 229 16.72 -26.40 -5.20
C ARG A 229 17.16 -27.18 -3.96
N GLY A 230 16.21 -27.65 -3.13
CA GLY A 230 16.48 -28.36 -1.89
C GLY A 230 17.19 -27.50 -0.83
N CYS A 231 17.06 -26.18 -0.91
CA CYS A 231 17.67 -25.25 0.05
C CYS A 231 16.62 -24.76 1.05
N ALA A 232 16.83 -25.03 2.35
CA ALA A 232 15.90 -24.61 3.38
C ALA A 232 15.91 -23.08 3.53
N SER A 233 14.76 -22.46 3.70
CA SER A 233 14.68 -21.04 4.02
C SER A 233 13.56 -20.77 5.01
N ARG A 234 13.67 -19.65 5.73
CA ARG A 234 12.64 -19.22 6.68
C ARG A 234 12.26 -17.77 6.37
N GLY A 235 11.03 -17.55 5.95
CA GLY A 235 10.48 -16.20 5.79
C GLY A 235 9.87 -15.68 7.09
N LEU A 236 10.24 -14.46 7.49
CA LEU A 236 9.59 -13.73 8.60
C LEU A 236 8.42 -12.87 8.12
N GLY A 237 8.30 -12.66 6.80
CA GLY A 237 7.20 -11.92 6.18
C GLY A 237 7.46 -10.42 6.08
N ALA A 238 6.36 -9.66 5.99
CA ALA A 238 6.34 -8.21 5.87
C ALA A 238 6.58 -7.49 7.20
N ARG A 239 7.03 -6.22 7.13
CA ARG A 239 7.14 -5.26 8.23
C ARG A 239 7.90 -5.81 9.45
N VAL A 240 9.03 -6.48 9.21
CA VAL A 240 9.79 -7.12 10.30
C VAL A 240 10.52 -6.04 11.10
N PRO A 241 10.26 -5.87 12.41
CA PRO A 241 11.00 -4.92 13.23
C PRO A 241 12.48 -5.30 13.33
N ALA A 242 13.37 -4.30 13.36
CA ALA A 242 14.82 -4.51 13.40
C ALA A 242 15.26 -5.42 14.55
N GLY A 243 14.78 -5.16 15.78
CA GLY A 243 15.09 -6.01 16.94
C GLY A 243 14.64 -7.46 16.77
N ALA A 244 13.42 -7.67 16.26
CA ALA A 244 12.88 -9.03 16.04
C ALA A 244 13.69 -9.81 14.98
N LEU A 245 14.22 -9.13 13.96
CA LEU A 245 15.13 -9.75 13.01
C LEU A 245 16.45 -10.18 13.67
N LEU A 246 17.04 -9.31 14.49
CA LEU A 246 18.28 -9.63 15.22
C LEU A 246 18.09 -10.79 16.21
N ASP A 247 16.94 -10.85 16.88
CA ASP A 247 16.57 -11.97 17.75
C ASP A 247 16.44 -13.28 16.95
N ALA A 248 15.78 -13.23 15.79
CA ALA A 248 15.63 -14.39 14.91
C ALA A 248 16.98 -14.88 14.36
N VAL A 249 17.89 -13.98 14.00
CA VAL A 249 19.25 -14.33 13.57
C VAL A 249 20.02 -15.02 14.69
N THR A 250 19.92 -14.50 15.91
CA THR A 250 20.57 -15.09 17.09
C THR A 250 20.05 -16.50 17.38
N LEU A 251 18.72 -16.70 17.26
CA LEU A 251 18.09 -17.99 17.52
C LEU A 251 18.36 -19.03 16.42
N LEU A 252 18.30 -18.62 15.15
CA LEU A 252 18.30 -19.53 14.01
C LEU A 252 19.69 -19.74 13.40
N ALA A 253 20.65 -18.85 13.70
CA ALA A 253 22.01 -18.87 13.15
C ALA A 253 22.06 -19.15 11.63
N PRO A 254 21.34 -18.38 10.80
CA PRO A 254 21.29 -18.64 9.36
C PRO A 254 22.65 -18.39 8.70
N ALA A 255 22.96 -19.11 7.61
CA ALA A 255 24.19 -18.84 6.86
C ALA A 255 24.16 -17.45 6.18
N VAL A 256 22.98 -16.96 5.82
CA VAL A 256 22.78 -15.63 5.22
C VAL A 256 21.41 -15.05 5.58
N VAL A 257 21.35 -13.73 5.71
CA VAL A 257 20.10 -12.97 5.81
C VAL A 257 19.83 -12.29 4.48
N VAL A 258 18.63 -12.45 3.93
CA VAL A 258 18.17 -11.76 2.72
C VAL A 258 17.13 -10.73 3.12
N LEU A 259 17.42 -9.46 2.83
CA LEU A 259 16.54 -8.33 3.14
C LEU A 259 15.91 -7.74 1.89
N TRP A 260 14.60 -7.55 1.93
CA TRP A 260 13.85 -6.88 0.87
C TRP A 260 13.40 -5.48 1.28
N ALA A 261 13.64 -4.50 0.42
CA ALA A 261 13.06 -3.17 0.53
C ALA A 261 12.73 -2.60 -0.86
N HIS A 262 11.52 -2.09 -1.01
CA HIS A 262 11.04 -1.41 -2.20
C HIS A 262 11.27 0.10 -2.13
N ASP A 263 11.18 0.70 -0.94
CA ASP A 263 11.39 2.13 -0.70
C ASP A 263 12.68 2.38 0.12
N PRO A 264 13.54 3.34 -0.27
CA PRO A 264 14.72 3.72 0.50
C PRO A 264 14.45 4.12 1.95
N ALA A 265 13.28 4.70 2.23
CA ALA A 265 12.87 5.03 3.59
C ALA A 265 12.76 3.78 4.46
N TYR A 266 12.27 2.66 3.92
CA TYR A 266 12.17 1.40 4.65
C TYR A 266 13.53 0.69 4.73
N ALA A 267 14.30 0.74 3.64
CA ALA A 267 15.67 0.20 3.61
C ALA A 267 16.53 0.80 4.74
N SER A 268 16.44 2.11 4.97
CA SER A 268 17.17 2.81 6.03
C SER A 268 16.84 2.37 7.46
N LEU A 269 15.69 1.72 7.67
CA LEU A 269 15.27 1.22 8.99
C LEU A 269 15.82 -0.18 9.28
N ALA A 270 16.32 -0.90 8.27
CA ALA A 270 16.81 -2.25 8.43
C ALA A 270 18.16 -2.29 9.18
N PRO A 271 18.39 -3.26 10.07
CA PRO A 271 19.60 -3.33 10.91
C PRO A 271 20.81 -3.92 10.15
N VAL A 272 21.11 -3.40 8.95
CA VAL A 272 22.19 -3.96 8.10
C VAL A 272 23.55 -3.84 8.78
N ALA A 273 23.86 -2.67 9.38
CA ALA A 273 25.10 -2.46 10.11
C ALA A 273 25.26 -3.45 11.28
N ASP A 274 24.22 -3.62 12.11
CA ASP A 274 24.23 -4.54 13.24
C ASP A 274 24.47 -6.00 12.80
N LEU A 275 23.89 -6.40 11.66
CA LEU A 275 24.10 -7.75 11.11
C LEU A 275 25.56 -7.93 10.66
N LEU A 276 26.11 -6.97 9.95
CA LEU A 276 27.49 -7.02 9.46
C LEU A 276 28.51 -6.99 10.60
N GLU A 277 28.29 -6.20 11.65
CA GLU A 277 29.12 -6.17 12.85
C GLU A 277 29.14 -7.52 13.59
N ARG A 278 28.05 -8.29 13.49
CA ARG A 278 27.97 -9.67 14.00
C ARG A 278 28.61 -10.71 13.07
N GLY A 279 29.19 -10.28 11.94
CA GLY A 279 29.74 -11.16 10.92
C GLY A 279 28.68 -11.93 10.12
N GLN A 280 27.41 -11.54 10.19
CA GLN A 280 26.33 -12.18 9.45
C GLN A 280 26.37 -11.74 7.97
N PRO A 281 26.48 -12.67 7.01
CA PRO A 281 26.35 -12.31 5.59
C PRO A 281 24.96 -11.76 5.28
N VAL A 282 24.91 -10.65 4.52
CA VAL A 282 23.68 -9.96 4.14
C VAL A 282 23.56 -9.85 2.62
N LEU A 283 22.45 -10.35 2.08
CA LEU A 283 22.01 -10.10 0.70
C LEU A 283 20.86 -9.10 0.70
N LEU A 284 20.91 -8.13 -0.21
CA LEU A 284 19.92 -7.05 -0.33
C LEU A 284 19.18 -7.19 -1.65
N GLY A 285 17.85 -7.31 -1.59
CA GLY A 285 16.97 -7.36 -2.74
C GLY A 285 16.01 -6.16 -2.78
N GLY A 286 15.62 -5.80 -3.99
CA GLY A 286 14.68 -4.71 -4.25
C GLY A 286 15.35 -3.36 -4.54
N PRO A 287 14.58 -2.38 -5.03
CA PRO A 287 15.10 -1.10 -5.48
C PRO A 287 15.41 -0.10 -4.35
N GLY A 288 15.04 -0.39 -3.09
CA GLY A 288 15.22 0.55 -1.98
C GLY A 288 16.69 0.77 -1.53
N TRP A 289 17.65 0.00 -2.05
CA TRP A 289 19.03 -0.02 -1.56
C TRP A 289 19.97 0.88 -2.37
N GLU A 290 19.69 2.19 -2.36
CA GLU A 290 20.55 3.17 -3.02
C GLU A 290 20.95 4.32 -2.05
N PRO A 291 22.23 4.44 -1.65
CA PRO A 291 23.34 3.55 -1.98
C PRO A 291 23.28 2.21 -1.24
N VAL A 292 23.96 1.18 -1.78
CA VAL A 292 24.12 -0.12 -1.13
C VAL A 292 25.05 0.03 0.09
N PRO A 293 24.65 -0.41 1.30
CA PRO A 293 25.50 -0.38 2.48
C PRO A 293 26.82 -1.15 2.29
N PRO A 294 27.97 -0.59 2.72
CA PRO A 294 29.26 -1.29 2.65
C PRO A 294 29.21 -2.65 3.37
N GLY A 295 29.80 -3.68 2.77
CA GLY A 295 29.83 -5.04 3.34
C GLY A 295 28.59 -5.90 3.06
N ALA A 296 27.46 -5.29 2.67
CA ALA A 296 26.31 -6.01 2.16
C ALA A 296 26.42 -6.22 0.63
N ARG A 297 25.78 -7.27 0.11
CA ARG A 297 25.74 -7.55 -1.33
C ARG A 297 24.34 -7.36 -1.87
N TRP A 298 24.18 -6.46 -2.83
CA TRP A 298 22.93 -6.31 -3.57
C TRP A 298 22.79 -7.39 -4.66
N VAL A 299 21.57 -7.89 -4.85
CA VAL A 299 21.22 -8.86 -5.90
C VAL A 299 20.15 -8.26 -6.82
N ALA A 300 20.46 -8.21 -8.11
CA ALA A 300 19.63 -7.54 -9.11
C ALA A 300 18.42 -8.37 -9.55
N SER A 301 18.50 -9.71 -9.41
CA SER A 301 17.50 -10.63 -9.95
C SER A 301 17.25 -11.82 -9.04
N LEU A 302 16.10 -12.47 -9.24
CA LEU A 302 15.75 -13.72 -8.54
C LEU A 302 16.78 -14.85 -8.81
N PRO A 303 17.22 -15.13 -10.06
CA PRO A 303 18.30 -16.09 -10.32
C PRO A 303 19.57 -15.80 -9.52
N ASP A 304 20.01 -14.54 -9.47
CA ASP A 304 21.24 -14.17 -8.73
C ASP A 304 21.08 -14.40 -7.23
N ALA A 305 19.91 -14.08 -6.68
CA ALA A 305 19.59 -14.33 -5.28
C ALA A 305 19.59 -15.83 -4.95
N VAL A 306 18.96 -16.65 -5.80
CA VAL A 306 18.95 -18.12 -5.64
C VAL A 306 20.37 -18.67 -5.71
N GLU A 307 21.17 -18.27 -6.70
CA GLU A 307 22.54 -18.76 -6.85
C GLU A 307 23.44 -18.35 -5.67
N ALA A 308 23.32 -17.10 -5.20
CA ALA A 308 24.08 -16.61 -4.06
C ALA A 308 23.78 -17.41 -2.78
N VAL A 309 22.52 -17.72 -2.49
CA VAL A 309 22.13 -18.53 -1.33
C VAL A 309 22.55 -19.99 -1.49
N VAL A 310 22.33 -20.60 -2.66
CA VAL A 310 22.68 -22.01 -2.92
C VAL A 310 24.19 -22.25 -2.75
N LYS A 311 25.04 -21.29 -3.15
CA LYS A 311 26.49 -21.37 -2.94
C LYS A 311 26.86 -21.44 -1.45
N LEU A 312 26.12 -20.76 -0.59
CA LEU A 312 26.34 -20.77 0.87
C LEU A 312 25.80 -22.05 1.54
N ASN A 313 24.87 -22.76 0.89
CA ASN A 313 24.34 -24.03 1.39
C ASN A 313 25.25 -25.25 1.13
N ARG A 314 26.27 -25.11 0.26
CA ARG A 314 27.22 -26.19 -0.06
C ARG A 314 28.34 -26.38 0.96
N PHE A 315 28.34 -25.59 2.03
CA PHE A 315 29.31 -25.58 3.14
C PHE A 315 28.59 -25.60 4.49
#